data_AF-A0A814L7Q2-F1
#
_entry.id   AF-A0A814L7Q2-F1
#
_cell.length_a   1.000
_cell.length_b   1.000
_cell.length_c   1.000
_cell.angle_alpha   90.00
_cell.angle_beta   90.00
_cell.angle_gamma   90.00
#
_symmetry.space_group_name_H-M   'P 1'
#
loop_
_entity.id
_entity.type
_entity.pdbx_description
1 polymer ?
#
loop_
_entity_poly.entity_id
_entity_poly.type
_entity_poly.pdbx_seq_one_letter_code
_entity_poly.pdbx_strand_id
1 'polypeptide(L)'
;MNKTLIQLSLQGNQICAQGGEALDEALKVNNILNQLDLSWNQISVRGGEALAESLKTNNTLTHLQRNEISAYGDEALAEALKVNNTLIQLNLQGNGICAEGGEALKVNKTLAQLNLRRNKVSDRGNEALAEALASSNILTQLDLSWNHISDRGGEALAEALAFNNILTHLDLS
;
A
#
# COMPACT_ATOMS: atom_id res chain seq x y z
N MET A 1 -11.12 -23.85 -8.29
CA MET A 1 -11.12 -22.39 -8.02
C MET A 1 -12.37 -22.06 -7.22
N ASN A 2 -12.22 -21.46 -6.05
CA ASN A 2 -13.36 -21.02 -5.24
C ASN A 2 -14.08 -19.86 -5.97
N LYS A 3 -15.41 -19.89 -6.02
CA LYS A 3 -16.23 -18.91 -6.75
C LYS A 3 -17.09 -18.01 -5.85
N THR A 4 -16.93 -18.12 -4.53
CA THR A 4 -17.82 -17.48 -3.55
C THR A 4 -17.07 -16.76 -2.43
N LEU A 5 -15.78 -17.03 -2.24
CA LEU A 5 -14.98 -16.43 -1.16
C LEU A 5 -14.60 -15.00 -1.52
N ILE A 6 -15.20 -14.03 -0.82
CA ILE A 6 -15.01 -12.59 -1.03
C ILE A 6 -13.92 -12.03 -0.12
N GLN A 7 -13.74 -12.62 1.07
CA GLN A 7 -12.79 -12.17 2.08
C GLN A 7 -11.95 -13.34 2.56
N LEU A 8 -10.64 -13.15 2.65
CA LEU A 8 -9.70 -14.14 3.14
C LEU A 8 -8.74 -13.47 4.13
N SER A 9 -8.78 -13.91 5.40
CA SER A 9 -7.76 -13.56 6.39
C SER A 9 -6.83 -14.73 6.60
N LEU A 10 -5.54 -14.46 6.42
CA LEU A 10 -4.42 -15.34 6.71
C LEU A 10 -3.51 -14.71 7.76
N GLN A 11 -4.04 -13.76 8.55
CA GLN A 11 -3.28 -13.02 9.54
C GLN A 11 -2.64 -13.96 10.58
N GLY A 12 -1.40 -13.66 10.98
CA GLY A 12 -0.76 -14.31 12.13
C GLY A 12 -0.36 -15.76 11.87
N ASN A 13 -0.08 -16.11 10.61
CA ASN A 13 0.39 -17.43 10.22
C ASN A 13 1.89 -17.41 9.89
N GLN A 14 2.44 -18.57 9.56
CA GLN A 14 3.85 -18.74 9.16
C GLN A 14 3.99 -18.83 7.63
N ILE A 15 3.18 -18.06 6.89
CA ILE A 15 3.27 -18.03 5.43
C ILE A 15 4.61 -17.44 5.04
N CYS A 16 5.43 -18.24 4.37
CA CYS A 16 6.76 -17.87 3.88
C CYS A 16 6.74 -17.47 2.40
N ALA A 17 7.92 -17.29 1.79
CA ALA A 17 8.08 -16.99 0.35
C ALA A 17 7.24 -17.89 -0.55
N GLN A 18 7.31 -19.22 -0.35
CA GLN A 18 6.58 -20.20 -1.14
C GLN A 18 5.05 -20.03 -1.01
N GLY A 19 4.59 -19.65 0.19
CA GLY A 19 3.18 -19.34 0.40
C GLY A 19 2.75 -18.06 -0.31
N GLY A 20 3.60 -17.04 -0.35
CA GLY A 20 3.39 -15.83 -1.15
C GLY A 20 3.32 -16.10 -2.65
N GLU A 21 4.22 -16.93 -3.18
CA GLU A 21 4.21 -17.35 -4.58
C GLU A 21 2.95 -18.16 -4.92
N ALA A 22 2.50 -19.05 -4.03
CA ALA A 22 1.25 -19.78 -4.22
C ALA A 22 0.02 -18.86 -4.19
N LEU A 23 0.03 -17.82 -3.36
CA LEU A 23 -1.03 -16.80 -3.33
C LEU A 23 -1.04 -15.97 -4.61
N ASP A 24 0.12 -15.60 -5.13
CA ASP A 24 0.25 -14.87 -6.39
C ASP A 24 -0.42 -15.63 -7.55
N GLU A 25 -0.06 -16.91 -7.74
CA GLU A 25 -0.68 -17.76 -8.76
C GLU A 25 -2.19 -17.90 -8.57
N ALA A 26 -2.66 -17.97 -7.33
CA ALA A 26 -4.09 -17.99 -7.04
C ALA A 26 -4.78 -16.66 -7.37
N LEU A 27 -4.16 -15.52 -7.07
CA LEU A 27 -4.72 -14.18 -7.27
C LEU A 27 -4.77 -13.78 -8.74
N LYS A 28 -3.83 -14.22 -9.58
CA LYS A 28 -3.85 -13.98 -11.03
C LYS A 28 -5.09 -14.53 -11.73
N VAL A 29 -5.66 -15.61 -11.19
CA VAL A 29 -6.83 -16.29 -11.76
C VAL A 29 -8.10 -16.07 -10.95
N ASN A 30 -8.00 -15.49 -9.75
CA ASN A 30 -9.14 -15.25 -8.88
C ASN A 30 -9.82 -13.93 -9.24
N ASN A 31 -11.10 -14.03 -9.60
CA ASN A 31 -11.94 -12.90 -10.02
C ASN A 31 -13.11 -12.66 -9.05
N ILE A 32 -12.96 -13.02 -7.77
CA ILE A 32 -14.03 -12.91 -6.75
C ILE A 32 -13.52 -12.29 -5.45
N LEU A 33 -12.29 -12.64 -5.04
CA LEU A 33 -11.72 -12.21 -3.79
C LEU A 33 -11.52 -10.71 -3.80
N ASN A 34 -12.14 -10.04 -2.84
CA ASN A 34 -12.16 -8.60 -2.73
C ASN A 34 -11.27 -8.08 -1.59
N GLN A 35 -11.12 -8.88 -0.54
CA GLN A 35 -10.34 -8.51 0.64
C GLN A 35 -9.37 -9.62 1.02
N LEU A 36 -8.11 -9.25 1.20
CA LEU A 36 -7.04 -10.14 1.60
C LEU A 36 -6.25 -9.54 2.76
N ASP A 37 -6.15 -10.29 3.86
CA ASP A 37 -5.30 -9.95 4.99
C ASP A 37 -4.15 -10.94 5.13
N LEU A 38 -2.94 -10.44 4.95
CA LEU A 38 -1.67 -11.16 5.03
C LEU A 38 -0.80 -10.65 6.18
N SER A 39 -1.34 -9.82 7.07
CA SER A 39 -0.59 -9.21 8.17
C SER A 39 0.03 -10.27 9.08
N TRP A 40 1.19 -9.95 9.66
CA TRP A 40 1.86 -10.85 10.62
C TRP A 40 2.20 -12.23 10.02
N ASN A 41 2.72 -12.24 8.80
CA ASN A 41 3.28 -13.41 8.13
C ASN A 41 4.76 -13.20 7.78
N GLN A 42 5.43 -14.23 7.27
CA GLN A 42 6.85 -14.22 6.92
C GLN A 42 7.09 -14.33 5.41
N ILE A 43 6.24 -13.66 4.62
CA ILE A 43 6.15 -13.81 3.16
C ILE A 43 7.48 -13.47 2.46
N SER A 44 8.37 -12.75 3.16
CA SER A 44 9.69 -12.33 2.70
C SER A 44 9.62 -11.42 1.47
N VAL A 45 10.78 -10.98 1.01
CA VAL A 45 10.92 -10.13 -0.19
C VAL A 45 10.32 -10.80 -1.42
N ARG A 46 10.66 -12.08 -1.66
CA ARG A 46 10.22 -12.81 -2.85
C ARG A 46 8.72 -12.97 -2.93
N GLY A 47 8.07 -13.31 -1.83
CA GLY A 47 6.61 -13.42 -1.82
C GLY A 47 5.93 -12.03 -1.89
N GLY A 48 6.59 -10.97 -1.42
CA GLY A 48 6.16 -9.59 -1.62
C GLY A 48 6.22 -9.13 -3.09
N GLU A 49 7.30 -9.50 -3.80
CA GLU A 49 7.45 -9.27 -5.24
C GLU A 49 6.41 -10.06 -6.05
N ALA A 50 6.17 -11.33 -5.68
CA ALA A 50 5.13 -12.15 -6.30
C ALA A 50 3.74 -11.50 -6.10
N LEU A 51 3.42 -11.07 -4.88
CA LEU A 51 2.16 -10.37 -4.61
C LEU A 51 2.03 -9.08 -5.41
N ALA A 52 3.10 -8.31 -5.57
CA ALA A 52 3.08 -7.12 -6.41
C ALA A 52 2.78 -7.45 -7.88
N GLU A 53 3.29 -8.57 -8.39
CA GLU A 53 3.01 -9.00 -9.76
C GLU A 53 1.55 -9.40 -9.96
N SER A 54 0.95 -10.14 -9.03
CA SER A 54 -0.50 -10.41 -9.08
C SER A 54 -1.32 -9.15 -9.00
N LEU A 55 -0.95 -8.15 -8.18
CA LEU A 55 -1.70 -6.88 -8.10
C LEU A 55 -1.72 -6.09 -9.41
N LYS A 56 -0.73 -6.25 -10.29
CA LYS A 56 -0.75 -5.62 -11.62
C LYS A 56 -1.87 -6.14 -12.53
N THR A 57 -2.29 -7.38 -12.30
CA THR A 57 -3.24 -8.09 -13.16
C THR A 57 -4.58 -8.36 -12.48
N ASN A 58 -4.59 -8.49 -11.15
CA ASN A 58 -5.79 -8.72 -10.37
C ASN A 58 -6.64 -7.45 -10.34
N ASN A 59 -7.89 -7.59 -10.78
CA ASN A 59 -8.85 -6.52 -10.92
C ASN A 59 -10.06 -6.67 -9.98
N THR A 60 -9.92 -7.44 -8.89
CA THR A 60 -11.03 -7.73 -7.97
C THR A 60 -10.73 -7.40 -6.51
N LEU A 61 -9.46 -7.49 -6.11
CA LEU A 61 -9.01 -7.01 -4.81
C LEU A 61 -9.20 -5.50 -4.71
N THR A 62 -9.89 -5.09 -3.65
CA THR A 62 -10.07 -3.68 -3.30
C THR A 62 -9.49 -3.37 -1.92
N HIS A 63 -9.26 -4.38 -1.07
CA HIS A 63 -8.68 -4.24 0.26
C HIS A 63 -7.50 -5.20 0.43
N LEU A 64 -6.33 -4.66 0.76
CA LEU A 64 -5.15 -5.46 1.09
C LEU A 64 -4.54 -4.99 2.40
N GLN A 65 -4.33 -5.92 3.33
CA GLN A 65 -3.59 -5.70 4.56
C GLN A 65 -2.29 -6.51 4.51
N ARG A 66 -1.15 -5.81 4.58
CA ARG A 66 0.18 -6.42 4.49
C ARG A 66 1.11 -5.71 5.49
N ASN A 67 1.03 -6.09 6.76
CA ASN A 67 1.79 -5.42 7.83
C ASN A 67 3.01 -6.21 8.31
N GLU A 68 4.10 -5.48 8.59
CA GLU A 68 5.37 -5.94 9.16
C GLU A 68 6.09 -7.01 8.33
N ILE A 69 5.97 -6.97 6.99
CA ILE A 69 6.57 -7.94 6.09
C ILE A 69 7.85 -7.37 5.49
N SER A 70 8.93 -7.35 6.28
CA SER A 70 10.35 -7.06 5.94
C SER A 70 10.63 -5.92 4.92
N ALA A 71 11.56 -5.02 5.25
CA ALA A 71 11.86 -3.75 4.56
C ALA A 71 12.24 -3.75 3.04
N TYR A 72 12.00 -4.84 2.30
CA TYR A 72 12.41 -5.01 0.91
C TYR A 72 11.27 -5.66 0.11
N GLY A 73 10.90 -5.03 -1.01
CA GLY A 73 9.72 -5.36 -1.82
C GLY A 73 8.82 -4.15 -2.15
N ASP A 74 9.21 -2.94 -1.74
CA ASP A 74 8.42 -1.72 -1.93
C ASP A 74 8.47 -1.18 -3.36
N GLU A 75 9.58 -1.34 -4.08
CA GLU A 75 9.67 -0.90 -5.48
C GLU A 75 8.70 -1.68 -6.37
N ALA A 76 8.68 -3.01 -6.24
CA ALA A 76 7.74 -3.85 -6.99
C ALA A 76 6.29 -3.48 -6.67
N LEU A 77 5.99 -3.23 -5.39
CA LEU A 77 4.66 -2.82 -4.97
C LEU A 77 4.30 -1.42 -5.49
N ALA A 78 5.24 -0.47 -5.48
CA ALA A 78 5.04 0.86 -6.05
C ALA A 78 4.72 0.76 -7.55
N GLU A 79 5.47 -0.04 -8.31
CA GLU A 79 5.17 -0.31 -9.72
C GLU A 79 3.79 -0.96 -9.90
N ALA A 80 3.40 -1.87 -9.00
CA ALA A 80 2.07 -2.45 -9.02
C ALA A 80 0.97 -1.41 -8.77
N LEU A 81 1.16 -0.49 -7.82
CA LEU A 81 0.21 0.57 -7.51
C LEU A 81 0.07 1.61 -8.63
N LYS A 82 1.10 1.80 -9.46
CA LYS A 82 1.02 2.70 -10.63
C LYS A 82 0.01 2.20 -11.67
N VAL A 83 -0.14 0.87 -11.80
CA VAL A 83 -1.01 0.25 -12.80
C VAL A 83 -2.30 -0.34 -12.23
N ASN A 84 -2.30 -0.71 -10.94
CA ASN A 84 -3.48 -1.22 -10.27
C ASN A 84 -4.51 -0.10 -10.12
N ASN A 85 -5.72 -0.40 -10.57
CA ASN A 85 -6.86 0.51 -10.62
C ASN A 85 -8.07 -0.10 -9.91
N THR A 86 -7.84 -0.93 -8.90
CA THR A 86 -8.90 -1.64 -8.16
C THR A 86 -8.75 -1.54 -6.65
N LEU A 87 -7.53 -1.44 -6.14
CA LEU A 87 -7.29 -1.21 -4.72
C LEU A 87 -7.86 0.15 -4.29
N ILE A 88 -8.70 0.10 -3.26
CA ILE A 88 -9.35 1.24 -2.60
C ILE A 88 -8.72 1.46 -1.22
N GLN A 89 -8.42 0.36 -0.51
CA GLN A 89 -7.80 0.39 0.81
C GLN A 89 -6.54 -0.46 0.84
N LEU A 90 -5.46 0.13 1.35
CA LEU A 90 -4.16 -0.52 1.43
C LEU A 90 -3.51 -0.21 2.77
N ASN A 91 -3.10 -1.25 3.48
CA ASN A 91 -2.29 -1.11 4.68
C ASN A 91 -0.91 -1.74 4.47
N LEU A 92 0.11 -0.90 4.60
CA LEU A 92 1.51 -1.24 4.45
C LEU A 92 2.31 -0.88 5.70
N GLN A 93 1.68 -0.90 6.87
CA GLN A 93 2.35 -0.56 8.12
C GLN A 93 3.64 -1.38 8.28
N GLY A 94 4.75 -0.69 8.56
CA GLY A 94 6.00 -1.35 8.92
C GLY A 94 6.75 -2.02 7.76
N ASN A 95 6.51 -1.63 6.50
CA ASN A 95 7.16 -2.23 5.33
C ASN A 95 8.37 -1.46 4.79
N GLY A 96 8.63 -0.24 5.28
CA GLY A 96 9.83 0.51 4.89
C GLY A 96 9.70 1.37 3.63
N ILE A 97 8.48 1.82 3.29
CA ILE A 97 8.23 2.52 2.02
C ILE A 97 9.23 3.64 1.72
N CYS A 98 9.88 3.48 0.58
CA CYS A 98 10.80 4.42 -0.05
C CYS A 98 10.07 5.46 -0.94
N ALA A 99 10.83 6.40 -1.54
CA ALA A 99 10.26 7.51 -2.31
C ALA A 99 9.37 7.07 -3.49
N GLU A 100 9.62 5.87 -4.01
CA GLU A 100 8.92 5.21 -5.10
C GLU A 100 7.43 5.00 -4.76
N GLY A 101 7.10 4.72 -3.50
CA GLY A 101 5.71 4.59 -3.04
C GLY A 101 4.94 5.91 -3.16
N GLY A 102 5.59 7.05 -2.85
CA GLY A 102 5.00 8.37 -3.05
C GLY A 102 4.74 8.68 -4.52
N GLU A 103 5.69 8.35 -5.41
CA GLU A 103 5.52 8.50 -6.86
C GLU A 103 4.37 7.65 -7.41
N ALA A 104 4.20 6.43 -6.91
CA ALA A 104 3.09 5.57 -7.31
C ALA A 104 1.73 6.19 -6.96
N LEU A 105 1.63 6.87 -5.82
CA LEU A 105 0.39 7.49 -5.36
C LEU A 105 0.00 8.73 -6.16
N LYS A 106 0.97 9.44 -6.79
CA LYS A 106 0.65 10.56 -7.69
C LYS A 106 -0.20 10.12 -8.87
N VAL A 107 0.11 8.94 -9.42
CA VAL A 107 -0.57 8.40 -10.60
C VAL A 107 -1.73 7.48 -10.26
N ASN A 108 -1.73 6.84 -9.09
CA ASN A 108 -2.84 6.00 -8.66
C ASN A 108 -4.13 6.84 -8.49
N LYS A 109 -5.22 6.37 -9.10
CA LYS A 109 -6.53 7.04 -9.11
C LYS A 109 -7.64 6.23 -8.42
N THR A 110 -7.31 5.25 -7.60
CA THR A 110 -8.33 4.42 -6.93
C THR A 110 -8.16 4.33 -5.44
N LEU A 111 -6.95 4.52 -4.93
CA LEU A 111 -6.67 4.38 -3.52
C LEU A 111 -7.26 5.53 -2.71
N ALA A 112 -8.27 5.22 -1.92
CA ALA A 112 -9.01 6.16 -1.08
C ALA A 112 -8.55 6.15 0.37
N GLN A 113 -7.96 5.05 0.84
CA GLN A 113 -7.43 4.90 2.19
C GLN A 113 -6.07 4.22 2.16
N LEU A 114 -5.09 4.84 2.80
CA LEU A 114 -3.73 4.32 2.86
C LEU A 114 -3.16 4.41 4.27
N ASN A 115 -2.63 3.30 4.75
CA ASN A 115 -1.87 3.27 6.00
C ASN A 115 -0.39 3.00 5.70
N LEU A 116 0.43 4.01 5.98
CA LEU A 116 1.90 4.00 5.90
C LEU A 116 2.56 4.14 7.27
N ARG A 117 1.87 3.83 8.36
CA ARG A 117 2.43 3.90 9.71
C ARG A 117 3.74 3.11 9.84
N ARG A 118 4.72 3.65 10.57
CA ARG A 118 6.03 2.99 10.84
C ARG A 118 6.82 2.58 9.58
N ASN A 119 6.72 3.32 8.48
CA ASN A 119 7.45 3.03 7.24
C ASN A 119 8.80 3.75 7.08
N LYS A 120 9.23 4.56 8.05
CA LYS A 120 10.48 5.34 7.97
C LYS A 120 10.56 6.17 6.68
N VAL A 121 9.45 6.79 6.31
CA VAL A 121 9.37 7.62 5.09
C VAL A 121 10.42 8.73 5.15
N SER A 122 11.37 8.69 4.20
CA SER A 122 12.41 9.73 4.07
C SER A 122 11.84 11.09 3.66
N ASP A 123 12.62 12.17 3.79
CA ASP A 123 12.22 13.51 3.32
C ASP A 123 11.78 13.51 1.85
N ARG A 124 12.49 12.79 0.98
CA ARG A 124 12.12 12.62 -0.43
C ARG A 124 10.78 11.88 -0.59
N GLY A 125 10.52 10.89 0.29
CA GLY A 125 9.24 10.21 0.33
C GLY A 125 8.10 11.13 0.79
N ASN A 126 8.36 11.98 1.78
CA ASN A 126 7.40 12.99 2.25
C ASN A 126 7.09 14.03 1.16
N GLU A 127 8.08 14.49 0.40
CA GLU A 127 7.87 15.37 -0.77
C GLU A 127 7.01 14.70 -1.84
N ALA A 128 7.32 13.43 -2.18
CA ALA A 128 6.53 12.69 -3.16
C ALA A 128 5.09 12.46 -2.68
N LEU A 129 4.89 12.18 -1.40
CA LEU A 129 3.56 12.06 -0.77
C LEU A 129 2.82 13.39 -0.76
N ALA A 130 3.50 14.50 -0.45
CA ALA A 130 2.92 15.84 -0.50
C ALA A 130 2.42 16.18 -1.91
N GLU A 131 3.22 15.93 -2.93
CA GLU A 131 2.81 16.09 -4.33
C GLU A 131 1.64 15.15 -4.71
N ALA A 132 1.65 13.91 -4.22
CA ALA A 132 0.54 12.98 -4.42
C ALA A 132 -0.75 13.47 -3.73
N LEU A 133 -0.64 14.02 -2.52
CA LEU A 133 -1.76 14.62 -1.80
C LEU A 133 -2.30 15.84 -2.52
N ALA A 134 -1.43 16.75 -2.98
CA ALA A 134 -1.87 17.96 -3.69
C ALA A 134 -2.62 17.64 -5.01
N SER A 135 -2.29 16.53 -5.66
CA SER A 135 -2.89 16.11 -6.94
C SER A 135 -3.98 15.04 -6.83
N SER A 136 -4.10 14.36 -5.69
CA SER A 136 -5.12 13.33 -5.47
C SER A 136 -6.48 13.96 -5.25
N ASN A 137 -7.48 13.43 -5.96
CA ASN A 137 -8.88 13.81 -5.81
C ASN A 137 -9.73 12.71 -5.16
N ILE A 138 -9.12 11.65 -4.63
CA ILE A 138 -9.81 10.45 -4.11
C ILE A 138 -9.26 10.00 -2.75
N LEU A 139 -7.99 10.28 -2.41
CA LEU A 139 -7.41 9.88 -1.14
C LEU A 139 -8.05 10.67 0.02
N THR A 140 -8.85 9.98 0.83
CA THR A 140 -9.63 10.57 1.92
C THR A 140 -9.02 10.29 3.30
N GLN A 141 -8.23 9.23 3.43
CA GLN A 141 -7.58 8.84 4.68
C GLN A 141 -6.13 8.45 4.45
N LEU A 142 -5.22 9.03 5.23
CA LEU A 142 -3.80 8.72 5.21
C LEU A 142 -3.23 8.64 6.63
N ASP A 143 -2.60 7.53 6.98
CA ASP A 143 -1.84 7.38 8.24
C ASP A 143 -0.34 7.38 7.94
N LEU A 144 0.36 8.42 8.37
CA LEU A 144 1.82 8.57 8.35
C LEU A 144 2.43 8.57 9.76
N SER A 145 1.69 8.14 10.78
CA SER A 145 2.20 8.10 12.14
C SER A 145 3.47 7.23 12.23
N TRP A 146 4.36 7.57 13.16
CA TRP A 146 5.62 6.87 13.41
C TRP A 146 6.56 6.82 12.19
N ASN A 147 6.54 7.83 11.33
CA ASN A 147 7.47 7.96 10.20
C ASN A 147 8.65 8.89 10.44
N HIS A 148 8.76 9.52 11.62
CA HIS A 148 9.82 10.49 11.93
C HIS A 148 9.90 11.62 10.90
N ILE A 149 8.75 12.21 10.57
CA ILE A 149 8.65 13.32 9.61
C ILE A 149 9.50 14.50 10.13
N SER A 150 10.46 14.94 9.32
CA SER A 150 11.31 16.09 9.61
C SER A 150 10.57 17.41 9.39
N ASP A 151 11.16 18.53 9.81
CA ASP A 151 10.60 19.87 9.54
C ASP A 151 10.34 20.10 8.04
N ARG A 152 11.26 19.65 7.18
CA ARG A 152 11.13 19.74 5.72
C ARG A 152 9.97 18.89 5.20
N GLY A 153 9.83 17.66 5.70
CA GLY A 153 8.69 16.80 5.34
C GLY A 153 7.36 17.39 5.82
N GLY A 154 7.34 18.00 7.00
CA GLY A 154 6.17 18.68 7.56
C GLY A 154 5.76 19.90 6.75
N GLU A 155 6.72 20.72 6.31
CA GLU A 155 6.47 21.88 5.44
C GLU A 155 5.83 21.45 4.11
N ALA A 156 6.40 20.44 3.44
CA ALA A 156 5.86 19.91 2.19
C ALA A 156 4.40 19.41 2.35
N LEU A 157 4.13 18.65 3.42
CA LEU A 157 2.77 18.17 3.72
C LEU A 157 1.83 19.33 4.02
N ALA A 158 2.26 20.35 4.75
CA ALA A 158 1.44 21.53 5.04
C ALA A 158 1.08 22.31 3.78
N GLU A 159 2.02 22.50 2.85
CA GLU A 159 1.77 23.13 1.56
C GLU A 159 0.76 22.33 0.72
N ALA A 160 0.89 21.00 0.67
CA ALA A 160 -0.04 20.14 -0.05
C ALA A 160 -1.47 20.23 0.51
N LEU A 161 -1.60 20.26 1.83
CA LEU A 161 -2.89 20.38 2.51
C LEU A 161 -3.58 21.73 2.27
N ALA A 162 -2.84 22.80 1.94
CA ALA A 162 -3.44 24.08 1.59
C ALA A 162 -4.31 24.00 0.32
N PHE A 163 -4.06 23.01 -0.55
CA PHE A 163 -4.79 22.80 -1.80
C PHE A 163 -5.66 21.54 -1.79
N ASN A 164 -5.38 20.58 -0.91
CA ASN A 164 -6.17 19.36 -0.80
C ASN A 164 -7.48 19.60 -0.02
N ASN A 165 -8.61 19.44 -0.71
CA ASN A 165 -9.95 19.58 -0.11
C ASN A 165 -10.70 18.23 -0.02
N ILE A 166 -10.00 17.11 -0.17
CA ILE A 166 -10.57 15.76 -0.23
C ILE A 166 -10.19 14.93 1.00
N LEU A 167 -8.98 15.12 1.53
CA LEU A 167 -8.47 14.41 2.68
C LEU A 167 -9.30 14.80 3.92
N THR A 168 -9.86 13.79 4.57
CA THR A 168 -10.71 13.96 5.75
C THR A 168 -10.03 13.50 7.03
N HIS A 169 -9.03 12.61 6.91
CA HIS A 169 -8.28 12.07 8.03
C HIS A 169 -6.80 11.99 7.65
N LEU A 170 -5.95 12.61 8.47
CA LEU A 170 -4.49 12.55 8.38
C LEU A 170 -3.91 12.33 9.77
N ASP A 171 -3.13 11.27 9.95
CA ASP A 171 -2.36 11.02 11.17
C ASP A 171 -0.86 11.22 10.89
N LEU A 172 -0.23 12.11 11.65
CA LEU A 172 1.21 12.43 11.58
C LEU A 172 1.94 12.17 12.91
N SER A 173 1.30 11.47 13.87
CA SER A 173 1.78 11.31 15.25
C SER A 173 3.08 10.52 15.41
#